data_AF-A0A6F8Y933-F1
#
_entry.id   AF-A0A6F8Y933-F1
#
_cell.length_a   1.000
_cell.length_b   1.000
_cell.length_c   1.000
_cell.angle_alpha   90.00
_cell.angle_beta   90.00
_cell.angle_gamma   90.00
#
_symmetry.space_group_name_H-M   'P 1'
#
loop_
_entity.id
_entity.type
_entity.pdbx_description
1 polymer ?
#
loop_
_entity_poly.entity_id
_entity_poly.type
_entity_poly.pdbx_seq_one_letter_code
_entity_poly.pdbx_strand_id
1 'polypeptide(L)'
;MGFDNPVRLWAEMERVLSGRPVVDPLAVDADGGDSPAWSRKRPPYEGPALIRAEGTVPYAELHCHTNFSFLDGASHPEELAQEAARLGLTALAVTDHDGFYGVVRFAEAARAHQLPTIFGAELSLGLPGPQNGEPDPVGRHLLVLARGPEGYAQIARTVSQAQLRGRRRDVRSTRRSRSWERP
;
A
#
# COMPACT_ATOMS: atom_id res chain seq x y z
N MET A 1 -20.40 6.84 -17.04
CA MET A 1 -20.33 7.10 -15.59
C MET A 1 -20.43 8.60 -15.40
N GLY A 2 -21.59 9.10 -14.99
CA GLY A 2 -21.79 10.52 -14.72
C GLY A 2 -21.28 10.83 -13.32
N PHE A 3 -20.48 11.89 -13.19
CA PHE A 3 -20.23 12.51 -11.90
C PHE A 3 -21.52 13.21 -11.49
N ASP A 4 -22.25 12.61 -10.56
CA ASP A 4 -23.38 13.27 -9.92
C ASP A 4 -22.81 14.26 -8.91
N ASN A 5 -22.77 15.54 -9.27
CA ASN A 5 -22.30 16.58 -8.37
C ASN A 5 -23.51 17.03 -7.55
N PRO A 6 -23.61 16.65 -6.26
CA PRO A 6 -24.73 17.08 -5.43
C PRO A 6 -24.76 18.61 -5.39
N VAL A 7 -25.97 19.17 -5.34
CA VAL A 7 -26.20 20.61 -5.23
C VAL A 7 -25.75 21.08 -3.84
N ARG A 8 -24.43 21.24 -3.64
CA ARG A 8 -23.86 21.79 -2.41
C ARG A 8 -24.16 23.29 -2.39
N LEU A 9 -24.69 23.81 -1.29
CA LEU A 9 -24.83 25.25 -1.12
C LEU A 9 -23.43 25.90 -1.05
N TRP A 10 -23.30 27.10 -1.61
CA TRP A 10 -22.04 27.88 -1.58
C TRP A 10 -21.45 28.01 -0.17
N ALA A 11 -22.29 28.19 0.84
CA ALA A 11 -21.88 28.25 2.25
C ALA A 11 -21.18 26.96 2.74
N GLU A 12 -21.53 25.81 2.15
CA GLU A 12 -20.92 24.53 2.50
C GLU A 12 -19.52 24.38 1.89
N MET A 13 -19.35 24.79 0.62
CA MET A 13 -18.03 24.86 -0.02
C MET A 13 -17.11 25.86 0.68
N GLU A 14 -17.62 27.05 1.02
CA GLU A 14 -16.86 28.07 1.75
C GLU A 14 -16.39 27.57 3.12
N ARG A 15 -17.23 26.81 3.83
CA ARG A 15 -16.89 26.17 5.11
C ARG A 15 -15.76 25.14 4.97
N VAL A 16 -15.81 24.27 3.95
CA VAL A 16 -14.75 23.29 3.67
C VAL A 16 -13.43 23.99 3.33
N LEU A 17 -13.47 24.99 2.43
CA LEU A 17 -12.28 25.70 1.97
C LEU A 17 -11.66 26.60 3.04
N SER A 18 -12.47 27.12 3.97
CA SER A 18 -12.00 27.89 5.13
C SER A 18 -11.49 27.02 6.29
N GLY A 19 -11.52 25.69 6.15
CA GLY A 19 -11.04 24.75 7.17
C GLY A 19 -11.92 24.67 8.42
N ARG A 20 -13.17 25.12 8.31
CA ARG A 20 -14.17 24.97 9.38
C ARG A 20 -14.69 23.52 9.40
N PRO A 21 -14.96 22.92 10.57
CA PRO A 21 -15.41 21.53 10.64
C PRO A 21 -16.69 21.32 9.83
N VAL A 22 -16.65 20.38 8.90
CA VAL A 22 -17.82 19.87 8.19
C VAL A 22 -18.13 18.48 8.70
N VAL A 23 -19.22 18.37 9.46
CA VAL A 23 -19.83 17.08 9.76
C VAL A 23 -20.65 16.71 8.54
N ASP A 24 -20.18 15.74 7.74
CA ASP A 24 -20.96 15.16 6.66
C ASP A 24 -21.86 14.06 7.28
N PRO A 25 -23.20 14.14 7.16
CA PRO A 25 -24.11 13.12 7.69
C PRO A 25 -23.97 11.74 7.02
N LEU A 26 -23.21 11.63 5.93
CA LEU A 26 -22.84 10.37 5.28
C LEU A 26 -21.40 9.92 5.61
N ALA A 27 -20.61 10.74 6.31
CA ALA A 27 -19.31 10.31 6.82
C ALA A 27 -19.55 9.38 8.01
N VAL A 28 -19.65 8.08 7.71
CA VAL A 28 -19.48 7.04 8.72
C VAL A 28 -18.11 7.25 9.36
N ASP A 29 -18.07 7.19 10.68
CA ASP A 29 -16.98 7.62 11.54
C ASP A 29 -15.58 7.36 10.95
N ALA A 30 -14.75 8.39 10.89
CA ALA A 30 -13.37 8.27 10.42
C ALA A 30 -12.56 7.50 11.46
N ASP A 31 -12.59 6.17 11.37
CA ASP A 31 -11.86 5.19 12.19
C ASP A 31 -10.34 5.18 11.92
N GLY A 32 -9.85 6.14 11.14
CA GLY A 32 -8.47 6.13 10.65
C GLY A 32 -8.20 4.97 9.71
N GLY A 33 -9.20 4.45 8.98
CA GLY A 33 -9.11 3.46 7.90
C GLY A 33 -8.99 4.11 6.52
N ASP A 34 -9.80 3.68 5.55
CA ASP A 34 -9.86 4.25 4.18
C ASP A 34 -10.92 5.34 4.00
N SER A 35 -11.49 5.85 5.11
CA SER A 35 -12.52 6.88 5.09
C SER A 35 -12.05 8.13 4.35
N PRO A 36 -12.93 8.82 3.59
CA PRO A 36 -12.53 9.91 2.71
C PRO A 36 -11.76 10.99 3.48
N ALA A 37 -10.66 11.45 2.89
CA ALA A 37 -9.74 12.42 3.49
C ALA A 37 -10.34 13.84 3.54
N TRP A 38 -11.39 14.04 4.33
CA TRP A 38 -12.00 15.36 4.56
C TRP A 38 -11.27 16.17 5.66
N SER A 39 -10.36 15.54 6.40
CA SER A 39 -9.48 16.20 7.37
C SER A 39 -8.04 16.29 6.85
N ARG A 40 -7.34 17.36 7.23
CA ARG A 40 -5.89 17.51 6.96
C ARG A 40 -5.02 16.52 7.76
N LYS A 41 -5.61 15.81 8.73
CA LYS A 41 -4.96 14.88 9.64
C LYS A 41 -5.82 13.63 9.77
N ARG A 42 -5.27 12.48 9.37
CA ARG A 42 -5.88 11.17 9.65
C ARG A 42 -5.88 10.95 11.17
N PRO A 43 -7.02 10.64 11.80
CA PRO A 43 -7.05 10.25 13.21
C PRO A 43 -6.30 8.93 13.41
N PRO A 44 -5.86 8.60 14.64
CA PRO A 44 -5.35 7.28 14.95
C PRO A 44 -6.37 6.20 14.56
N TYR A 45 -5.86 5.05 14.12
CA TYR A 45 -6.73 3.93 13.79
C TYR A 45 -7.41 3.36 15.04
N GLU A 46 -8.74 3.19 14.97
CA GLU A 46 -9.58 2.59 16.01
C GLU A 46 -10.22 1.31 15.47
N GLY A 47 -9.66 0.15 15.85
CA GLY A 47 -10.16 -1.15 15.43
C GLY A 47 -11.28 -1.70 16.34
N PRO A 48 -12.09 -2.65 15.85
CA PRO A 48 -13.13 -3.30 16.65
C PRO A 48 -12.53 -4.10 17.82
N ALA A 49 -13.34 -4.34 18.85
CA ALA A 49 -12.97 -5.28 19.91
C ALA A 49 -12.89 -6.71 19.34
N LEU A 50 -11.75 -7.38 19.52
CA LEU A 50 -11.49 -8.71 18.97
C LEU A 50 -11.48 -9.77 20.06
N ILE A 51 -12.13 -10.91 19.79
CA ILE A 51 -11.93 -12.15 20.54
C ILE A 51 -10.80 -12.91 19.85
N ARG A 52 -9.67 -13.06 20.54
CA ARG A 52 -8.51 -13.79 20.02
C ARG A 52 -8.79 -15.29 20.08
N ALA A 53 -8.52 -16.00 18.99
CA ALA A 53 -8.49 -17.45 18.98
C ALA A 53 -7.29 -17.93 19.79
N GLU A 54 -7.50 -18.94 20.65
CA GLU A 54 -6.39 -19.68 21.22
C GLU A 54 -5.90 -20.71 20.20
N GLY A 55 -4.84 -20.37 19.47
CA GLY A 55 -4.17 -21.29 18.56
C GLY A 55 -3.30 -22.30 19.33
N THR A 56 -3.32 -23.55 18.90
CA THR A 56 -2.54 -24.66 19.52
C THR A 56 -1.07 -24.66 19.11
N VAL A 57 -0.70 -23.98 18.02
CA VAL A 57 0.68 -23.90 17.49
C VAL A 57 1.03 -22.44 17.14
N PRO A 58 2.10 -21.86 17.70
CA PRO A 58 2.56 -20.52 17.32
C PRO A 58 2.90 -20.44 15.84
N TYR A 59 2.29 -19.50 15.12
CA TYR A 59 2.51 -19.28 13.69
C TYR A 59 2.70 -17.80 13.37
N ALA A 60 3.59 -17.50 12.43
CA ALA A 60 3.81 -16.15 11.91
C ALA A 60 3.79 -16.20 10.38
N GLU A 61 2.97 -15.35 9.77
CA GLU A 61 2.94 -15.18 8.31
C GLU A 61 4.05 -14.20 7.90
N LEU A 62 4.91 -14.62 6.98
CA LEU A 62 6.10 -13.88 6.56
C LEU A 62 6.00 -13.37 5.11
N HIS A 63 4.94 -13.73 4.40
CA HIS A 63 4.69 -13.35 3.02
C HIS A 63 3.22 -12.97 2.85
N CYS A 64 2.92 -11.68 2.92
CA CYS A 64 1.55 -11.18 2.81
C CYS A 64 1.52 -9.85 2.04
N HIS A 65 0.58 -9.74 1.11
CA HIS A 65 0.37 -8.54 0.32
C HIS A 65 -0.89 -7.80 0.76
N THR A 66 -0.78 -6.49 0.88
CA THR A 66 -1.93 -5.61 1.07
C THR A 66 -2.50 -5.21 -0.29
N ASN A 67 -3.68 -4.61 -0.31
CA ASN A 67 -4.27 -4.04 -1.52
C ASN A 67 -3.42 -2.95 -2.22
N PHE A 68 -2.31 -2.53 -1.63
CA PHE A 68 -1.34 -1.68 -2.32
C PHE A 68 -0.45 -2.45 -3.32
N SER A 69 -0.39 -3.78 -3.24
CA SER A 69 0.06 -4.64 -4.32
C SER A 69 -1.01 -4.67 -5.43
N PHE A 70 -0.89 -3.77 -6.39
CA PHE A 70 -1.93 -3.53 -7.41
C PHE A 70 -2.31 -4.79 -8.19
N LEU A 71 -3.61 -5.08 -8.23
CA LEU A 71 -4.21 -6.26 -8.89
C LEU A 71 -3.72 -7.62 -8.36
N ASP A 72 -3.17 -7.66 -7.15
CA ASP A 72 -2.66 -8.87 -6.52
C ASP A 72 -3.11 -8.99 -5.05
N GLY A 73 -2.88 -7.96 -4.24
CA GLY A 73 -3.43 -7.90 -2.88
C GLY A 73 -4.89 -7.45 -2.87
N ALA A 74 -5.71 -8.12 -2.05
CA ALA A 74 -7.15 -7.83 -1.94
C ALA A 74 -7.52 -7.08 -0.66
N SER A 75 -6.87 -7.37 0.46
CA SER A 75 -7.25 -6.86 1.79
C SER A 75 -6.56 -5.55 2.14
N HIS A 76 -7.25 -4.68 2.86
CA HIS A 76 -6.63 -3.48 3.42
C HIS A 76 -5.61 -3.85 4.51
N PRO A 77 -4.56 -3.03 4.72
CA PRO A 77 -3.60 -3.25 5.81
C PRO A 77 -4.24 -3.38 7.19
N GLU A 78 -5.31 -2.63 7.44
CA GLU A 78 -6.09 -2.67 8.68
C GLU A 78 -6.79 -4.02 8.87
N GLU A 79 -7.46 -4.53 7.83
CA GLU A 79 -8.15 -5.82 7.86
C GLU A 79 -7.18 -6.97 8.11
N LEU A 80 -6.00 -6.93 7.50
CA LEU A 80 -4.95 -7.93 7.72
C LEU A 80 -4.45 -7.92 9.16
N ALA A 81 -4.24 -6.74 9.76
CA ALA A 81 -3.84 -6.62 11.16
C ALA A 81 -4.93 -7.10 12.12
N GLN A 82 -6.19 -6.73 11.86
CA GLN A 82 -7.34 -7.21 12.63
C GLN A 82 -7.43 -8.74 12.60
N GLU A 83 -7.36 -9.33 11.40
CA GLU A 83 -7.53 -10.77 11.22
C GLU A 83 -6.36 -11.55 11.82
N ALA A 84 -5.12 -11.10 11.64
CA ALA A 84 -3.96 -11.70 12.28
C ALA A 84 -4.06 -11.68 13.81
N ALA A 85 -4.53 -10.57 14.39
CA ALA A 85 -4.76 -10.47 15.82
C ALA A 85 -5.91 -11.39 16.28
N ARG A 86 -6.99 -11.47 15.51
CA ARG A 86 -8.14 -12.37 15.78
C ARG A 86 -7.72 -13.83 15.75
N LEU A 87 -6.86 -14.23 14.80
CA LEU A 87 -6.33 -15.59 14.68
C LEU A 87 -5.24 -15.92 15.70
N GLY A 88 -4.75 -14.94 16.46
CA GLY A 88 -3.69 -15.14 17.44
C GLY A 88 -2.32 -15.39 16.81
N LEU A 89 -2.03 -14.78 15.67
CA LEU A 89 -0.71 -14.91 15.03
C LEU A 89 0.39 -14.33 15.93
N THR A 90 1.53 -15.02 15.96
CA THR A 90 2.74 -14.59 16.67
C THR A 90 3.30 -13.30 16.06
N ALA A 91 3.23 -13.18 14.73
CA ALA A 91 3.60 -11.98 13.98
C ALA A 91 2.97 -12.01 12.59
N LEU A 92 2.89 -10.84 11.96
CA LEU A 92 2.54 -10.70 10.54
C LEU A 92 3.57 -9.81 9.83
N ALA A 93 4.09 -10.29 8.71
CA ALA A 93 4.86 -9.49 7.78
C ALA A 93 3.96 -8.86 6.71
N VAL A 94 4.22 -7.59 6.35
CA VAL A 94 3.70 -7.00 5.11
C VAL A 94 4.84 -6.84 4.12
N THR A 95 4.64 -7.41 2.92
CA THR A 95 5.63 -7.56 1.86
C THR A 95 5.01 -7.20 0.51
N ASP A 96 4.54 -5.96 0.36
CA ASP A 96 3.95 -5.47 -0.89
C ASP A 96 4.96 -5.52 -2.06
N HIS A 97 4.46 -5.55 -3.29
CA HIS A 97 5.28 -5.54 -4.50
C HIS A 97 6.05 -4.23 -4.65
N ASP A 98 7.36 -4.36 -4.83
CA ASP A 98 8.27 -3.27 -5.23
C ASP A 98 8.11 -1.98 -4.40
N GLY A 99 7.78 -2.10 -3.11
CA GLY A 99 7.41 -0.95 -2.28
C GLY A 99 7.04 -1.25 -0.83
N PHE A 100 6.73 -0.17 -0.10
CA PHE A 100 6.28 -0.17 1.29
C PHE A 100 4.97 0.63 1.43
N TYR A 101 4.08 0.49 0.47
CA TYR A 101 2.93 1.37 0.33
C TYR A 101 1.90 1.17 1.45
N GLY A 102 1.65 -0.08 1.86
CA GLY A 102 0.72 -0.41 2.95
C GLY A 102 1.33 -0.35 4.35
N VAL A 103 2.65 -0.20 4.49
CA VAL A 103 3.37 -0.39 5.77
C VAL A 103 2.93 0.58 6.87
N VAL A 104 2.70 1.86 6.55
CA VAL A 104 2.32 2.85 7.58
C VAL A 104 0.94 2.53 8.16
N ARG A 105 -0.02 2.23 7.28
CA ARG A 105 -1.39 1.83 7.65
C ARG A 105 -1.38 0.54 8.47
N PHE A 106 -0.62 -0.45 8.02
CA PHE A 106 -0.42 -1.71 8.75
C PHE A 106 0.17 -1.48 10.14
N ALA A 107 1.22 -0.67 10.26
CA ALA A 107 1.89 -0.42 11.53
C ALA A 107 0.97 0.28 12.55
N GLU A 108 0.14 1.23 12.09
CA GLU A 108 -0.85 1.89 12.94
C GLU A 108 -1.92 0.92 13.44
N ALA A 109 -2.44 0.07 12.55
CA ALA A 109 -3.45 -0.93 12.90
C ALA A 109 -2.91 -2.04 13.81
N ALA A 110 -1.73 -2.57 13.49
CA ALA A 110 -1.05 -3.57 14.30
C ALA A 110 -0.77 -3.08 15.72
N ARG A 111 -0.41 -1.80 15.88
CA ARG A 111 -0.24 -1.17 17.20
C ARG A 111 -1.54 -1.18 18.01
N ALA A 112 -2.68 -0.87 17.40
CA ALA A 112 -3.97 -0.90 18.08
C ALA A 112 -4.32 -2.31 18.58
N HIS A 113 -3.90 -3.34 17.85
CA HIS A 113 -4.14 -4.74 18.20
C HIS A 113 -2.97 -5.44 18.90
N GLN A 114 -1.90 -4.72 19.26
CA GLN A 114 -0.68 -5.26 19.88
C GLN A 114 -0.07 -6.44 19.09
N LEU A 115 -0.21 -6.42 17.77
CA LEU A 115 0.29 -7.45 16.86
C LEU A 115 1.78 -7.19 16.55
N PRO A 116 2.68 -8.16 16.79
CA PRO A 116 4.07 -8.02 16.36
C PRO A 116 4.19 -7.96 14.84
N THR A 117 4.94 -6.98 14.34
CA THR A 117 5.05 -6.67 12.91
C THR A 117 6.41 -7.01 12.34
N ILE A 118 6.43 -7.46 11.09
CA ILE A 118 7.64 -7.54 10.26
C ILE A 118 7.39 -6.70 9.00
N PHE A 119 8.40 -5.95 8.57
CA PHE A 119 8.29 -5.13 7.36
C PHE A 119 9.24 -5.66 6.29
N GLY A 120 8.75 -5.78 5.07
CA GLY A 120 9.52 -6.24 3.94
C GLY A 120 8.89 -5.81 2.61
N ALA A 121 9.43 -6.34 1.53
CA ALA A 121 8.89 -6.15 0.19
C ALA A 121 9.11 -7.43 -0.61
N GLU A 122 8.25 -7.68 -1.58
CA GLU A 122 8.52 -8.64 -2.63
C GLU A 122 9.07 -7.89 -3.85
N LEU A 123 10.31 -8.18 -4.23
CA LEU A 123 11.00 -7.48 -5.31
C LEU A 123 10.87 -8.24 -6.62
N SER A 124 10.43 -7.54 -7.65
CA SER A 124 10.34 -8.05 -9.00
C SER A 124 11.68 -7.98 -9.73
N LEU A 125 12.19 -9.13 -10.20
CA LEU A 125 13.46 -9.25 -10.89
C LEU A 125 13.28 -9.74 -12.32
N GLY A 126 13.85 -9.02 -13.28
CA GLY A 126 13.85 -9.45 -14.69
C GLY A 126 12.49 -9.35 -15.38
N LEU A 127 11.53 -8.61 -14.82
CA LEU A 127 10.25 -8.37 -15.48
C LEU A 127 10.42 -7.45 -16.70
N PRO A 128 9.77 -7.75 -17.83
CA PRO A 128 9.75 -6.88 -19.01
C PRO A 128 8.85 -5.65 -18.82
N GLY A 129 7.99 -5.64 -17.78
CA GLY A 129 7.06 -4.57 -17.46
C GLY A 129 6.36 -4.82 -16.11
N PRO A 130 5.40 -3.97 -15.70
CA PRO A 130 4.62 -4.17 -14.48
C PRO A 130 3.75 -5.44 -14.57
N GLN A 131 3.58 -6.14 -13.45
CA GLN A 131 2.85 -7.41 -13.40
C GLN A 131 1.33 -7.27 -13.58
N ASN A 132 0.72 -6.20 -13.08
CA ASN A 132 -0.72 -5.89 -13.24
C ASN A 132 -1.66 -7.11 -13.00
N GLY A 133 -1.36 -7.95 -12.00
CA GLY A 133 -2.17 -9.12 -11.67
C GLY A 133 -2.00 -10.32 -12.62
N GLU A 134 -0.97 -10.35 -13.46
CA GLU A 134 -0.61 -11.53 -14.25
C GLU A 134 -0.13 -12.66 -13.31
N PRO A 135 -0.79 -13.83 -13.32
CA PRO A 135 -0.32 -15.00 -12.59
C PRO A 135 0.94 -15.56 -13.25
N ASP A 136 2.00 -15.79 -12.47
CA ASP A 136 3.28 -16.37 -12.89
C ASP A 136 4.01 -15.60 -14.03
N PRO A 137 4.41 -14.33 -13.79
CA PRO A 137 5.11 -13.55 -14.80
C PRO A 137 6.51 -14.12 -15.06
N VAL A 138 7.06 -13.90 -16.26
CA VAL A 138 8.37 -14.43 -16.72
C VAL A 138 9.57 -14.05 -15.80
N GLY A 139 9.40 -13.06 -14.92
CA GLY A 139 10.40 -12.65 -13.95
C GLY A 139 10.49 -13.58 -12.73
N ARG A 140 11.32 -13.18 -11.76
CA ARG A 140 11.40 -13.84 -10.45
C ARG A 140 11.05 -12.87 -9.35
N HIS A 141 10.50 -13.41 -8.27
CA HIS A 141 10.20 -12.66 -7.06
C HIS A 141 11.25 -12.94 -5.99
N LEU A 142 11.69 -11.89 -5.30
CA LEU A 142 12.60 -11.99 -4.17
C LEU A 142 11.98 -11.33 -2.94
N LEU A 143 11.57 -12.18 -1.99
CA LEU A 143 11.12 -11.74 -0.67
C LEU A 143 12.29 -11.19 0.14
N VAL A 144 12.19 -9.95 0.60
CA VAL A 144 13.17 -9.31 1.48
C VAL A 144 12.49 -8.81 2.76
N LEU A 145 13.06 -9.16 3.91
CA LEU A 145 12.57 -8.73 5.22
C LEU A 145 13.59 -7.79 5.88
N ALA A 146 13.10 -6.69 6.42
CA ALA A 146 13.92 -5.70 7.12
C ALA A 146 14.35 -6.24 8.49
N ARG A 147 15.67 -6.32 8.71
CA ARG A 147 16.23 -6.49 10.05
C ARG A 147 16.50 -5.12 10.66
N GLY A 148 15.58 -4.65 11.49
CA GLY A 148 15.68 -3.36 12.17
C GLY A 148 15.56 -2.15 11.24
N PRO A 149 15.72 -0.93 11.80
CA PRO A 149 15.60 0.32 11.06
C PRO A 149 16.61 0.44 9.90
N GLU A 150 17.83 -0.07 10.08
CA GLU A 150 18.87 -0.06 9.06
C GLU A 150 18.47 -0.92 7.86
N GLY A 151 17.96 -2.14 8.11
CA GLY A 151 17.46 -3.03 7.07
C GLY A 151 16.32 -2.40 6.27
N TYR A 152 15.37 -1.77 6.97
CA TYR A 152 14.26 -1.04 6.35
C TYR A 152 14.78 0.08 5.43
N ALA A 153 15.71 0.91 5.91
CA ALA A 153 16.28 2.00 5.15
C ALA A 153 17.04 1.53 3.89
N GLN A 154 17.73 0.38 3.95
CA GLN A 154 18.43 -0.18 2.80
C GLN A 154 17.47 -0.70 1.73
N ILE A 155 16.40 -1.40 2.13
CA ILE A 155 15.37 -1.86 1.20
C ILE A 155 14.69 -0.66 0.54
N ALA A 156 14.28 0.34 1.34
CA ALA A 156 13.60 1.55 0.85
C ALA A 156 14.46 2.29 -0.18
N ARG A 157 15.77 2.42 0.09
CA ARG A 157 16.73 3.02 -0.83
C ARG A 157 16.85 2.22 -2.13
N THR A 158 16.92 0.89 -2.03
CA THR A 158 17.05 -0.01 -3.19
C THR A 158 15.83 0.09 -4.09
N VAL A 159 14.63 -0.02 -3.50
CA VAL A 159 13.35 0.16 -4.21
C VAL A 159 13.29 1.52 -4.88
N SER A 160 13.60 2.60 -4.15
CA SER A 160 13.59 3.96 -4.70
C SER A 160 14.54 4.11 -5.90
N GLN A 161 15.76 3.56 -5.81
CA GLN A 161 16.71 3.57 -6.92
C GLN A 161 16.20 2.77 -8.13
N ALA A 162 15.60 1.60 -7.90
CA ALA A 162 15.02 0.79 -8.98
C ALA A 162 13.89 1.55 -9.70
N GLN A 163 12.98 2.16 -8.94
CA GLN A 163 11.89 2.96 -9.49
C GLN A 163 12.40 4.18 -10.27
N LEU A 164 13.45 4.86 -9.81
CA LEU A 164 14.06 5.98 -10.53
C LEU A 164 14.74 5.54 -11.85
N ARG A 165 15.31 4.34 -11.88
CA ARG A 165 15.91 3.76 -13.10
C ARG A 165 14.84 3.32 -14.12
N GLY A 166 13.73 2.76 -13.65
CA GLY A 166 12.61 2.29 -14.48
C GLY A 166 11.76 3.38 -15.13
N ARG A 167 11.96 4.66 -14.78
CA ARG A 167 11.22 5.81 -15.35
C ARG A 167 11.82 6.41 -16.63
N ARG A 168 12.73 5.73 -17.32
CA ARG A 168 13.10 6.13 -18.69
C ARG A 168 12.01 5.65 -19.65
N ARG A 169 10.89 6.37 -19.70
CA ARG A 169 10.04 6.41 -20.89
C ARG A 169 10.93 6.94 -22.01
N ASP A 170 11.22 6.09 -22.98
CA ASP A 170 11.85 6.54 -24.22
C ASP A 170 10.86 7.47 -24.93
N VAL A 171 10.97 8.77 -24.65
CA VAL A 171 10.30 9.82 -25.41
C VAL A 171 11.00 9.84 -26.76
N ARG A 172 10.47 9.05 -27.69
CA ARG A 172 10.55 9.23 -29.13
C ARG A 172 11.97 9.60 -29.62
N SER A 173 12.86 8.62 -29.76
CA SER A 173 13.98 8.76 -30.69
C SER A 173 13.52 8.37 -32.11
N THR A 174 12.80 9.27 -32.78
CA THR A 174 12.71 9.21 -34.25
C THR A 174 14.09 9.62 -34.80
N ARG A 175 15.08 8.73 -34.72
CA ARG A 175 16.35 8.94 -35.41
C ARG A 175 16.17 8.47 -36.84
N ARG A 176 15.88 9.44 -37.72
CA ARG A 176 15.87 9.35 -39.18
C ARG A 176 16.93 8.35 -39.68
N SER A 177 16.47 7.40 -40.47
CA SER A 177 17.30 6.66 -41.41
C SER A 177 18.17 7.63 -42.20
N ARG A 178 19.49 7.44 -42.15
CA ARG A 178 20.38 7.87 -43.22
C ARG A 178 20.90 6.61 -43.86
N SER A 179 20.31 6.31 -45.02
CA SER A 179 20.91 5.50 -46.06
C SER A 179 22.32 6.03 -46.35
N TRP A 180 23.26 5.11 -46.45
CA TRP A 180 24.50 5.33 -47.18
C TRP A 180 24.66 4.15 -48.13
N GLU A 181 24.24 4.38 -49.37
CA GLU A 181 24.70 3.61 -50.52
C GLU A 181 26.19 3.89 -50.72
N ARG A 182 27.00 2.82 -50.70
CA ARG A 182 28.04 2.39 -51.67
C ARG A 182 29.12 3.39 -52.14
N PRO A 183 30.29 2.88 -52.57
CA PRO A 183 30.45 2.12 -53.83
C PRO A 183 30.53 0.59 -53.68
#